data_AF-A0A7C2JGN8-F1
#
_entry.id   AF-A0A7C2JGN8-F1
#
_cell.length_a   1.000
_cell.length_b   1.000
_cell.length_c   1.000
_cell.angle_alpha   90.00
_cell.angle_beta   90.00
_cell.angle_gamma   90.00
#
_symmetry.space_group_name_H-M   'P 1'
#
loop_
_entity.id
_entity.type
_entity.pdbx_description
1 polymer ?
#
loop_
_entity_poly.entity_id
_entity_poly.type
_entity_poly.pdbx_seq_one_letter_code
_entity_poly.pdbx_strand_id
1 'polypeptide(L)' 'MAAGNLEGALVALDVAIQTEKDGREFYQQAAAKTSDPGGRLLFASLADDELEHLGMLERQRDSLLRDGR' A
#
# COMPACT_ATOMS: atom_id res chain seq x y z
N MET A 1 7.43 12.36 -26.04
CA MET A 1 7.97 11.03 -25.63
C MET A 1 8.16 10.92 -24.11
N ALA A 2 8.65 11.95 -23.39
CA ALA A 2 8.85 11.87 -21.93
C ALA A 2 7.56 11.84 -21.07
N ALA A 3 6.50 12.54 -21.50
CA ALA A 3 5.25 12.64 -20.72
C ALA A 3 4.49 11.31 -20.55
N GLY A 4 4.57 10.40 -21.53
CA GLY A 4 3.87 9.10 -21.47
C GLY A 4 4.45 8.12 -20.45
N ASN A 5 5.71 8.30 -20.05
CA ASN A 5 6.34 7.46 -19.01
C ASN A 5 5.92 7.90 -17.60
N LEU A 6 5.74 9.21 -17.38
CA LEU A 6 5.32 9.75 -16.09
C LEU A 6 3.86 9.40 -15.77
N GLU A 7 2.97 9.52 -16.75
CA GLU A 7 1.56 9.15 -16.57
C GLU A 7 1.41 7.66 -16.22
N GLY A 8 2.12 6.77 -16.93
CA GLY A 8 2.14 5.35 -16.61
C GLY A 8 2.68 5.04 -15.21
N ALA A 9 3.74 5.73 -14.78
CA ALA A 9 4.30 5.56 -13.44
C ALA A 9 3.32 6.01 -12.34
N LEU A 10 2.61 7.13 -12.54
CA LEU A 10 1.60 7.60 -11.60
C LEU A 10 0.42 6.63 -11.51
N VAL A 11 -0.05 6.09 -12.63
CA VAL A 11 -1.10 5.06 -12.65
C VAL A 11 -0.65 3.80 -11.92
N ALA A 12 0.58 3.34 -12.14
CA ALA A 12 1.12 2.18 -11.44
C ALA A 12 1.18 2.40 -9.92
N LEU A 13 1.59 3.59 -9.49
CA LEU A 13 1.61 3.95 -8.06
C LEU A 13 0.20 4.04 -7.48
N ASP A 14 -0.77 4.58 -8.22
CA ASP A 14 -2.17 4.62 -7.79
C ASP A 14 -2.75 3.20 -7.59
N VAL A 15 -2.44 2.28 -8.51
CA VAL A 15 -2.83 0.86 -8.38
C VAL A 15 -2.15 0.21 -7.17
N ALA A 16 -0.86 0.46 -6.96
CA ALA A 16 -0.13 -0.08 -5.81
C ALA A 16 -0.68 0.48 -4.49
N ILE A 17 -0.93 1.78 -4.39
CA ILE A 17 -1.54 2.43 -3.22
C ILE A 17 -2.91 1.83 -2.89
N GLN A 18 -3.75 1.59 -3.91
CA GLN A 18 -5.04 0.95 -3.68
C GLN A 18 -4.87 -0.50 -3.22
N THR A 19 -3.89 -1.22 -3.77
CA THR A 19 -3.57 -2.59 -3.36
C THR A 19 -3.17 -2.64 -1.89
N GLU A 20 -2.34 -1.72 -1.40
CA GLU A 20 -1.96 -1.68 0.03
C GLU A 20 -3.14 -1.35 0.93
N LYS A 21 -4.04 -0.45 0.50
CA LYS A 21 -5.27 -0.13 1.26
C LYS A 21 -6.17 -1.35 1.40
N ASP A 22 -6.39 -2.07 0.29
CA ASP A 22 -7.24 -3.26 0.26
C ASP A 22 -6.60 -4.41 1.05
N GLY A 23 -5.29 -4.63 0.91
CA GLY A 23 -4.52 -5.63 1.65
C GLY A 23 -4.54 -5.37 3.15
N ARG A 24 -4.36 -4.10 3.55
CA ARG A 24 -4.45 -3.69 4.95
C ARG A 24 -5.83 -3.97 5.53
N GLU A 25 -6.90 -3.57 4.84
CA GLU A 25 -8.27 -3.86 5.29
C GLU A 25 -8.51 -5.37 5.42
N PHE A 26 -8.07 -6.14 4.42
CA PHE A 26 -8.17 -7.60 4.44
C PHE A 26 -7.51 -8.20 5.69
N TYR A 27 -6.28 -7.81 5.99
CA TYR A 27 -5.56 -8.33 7.16
C TYR A 27 -6.18 -7.88 8.49
N GLN A 28 -6.67 -6.65 8.59
CA GLN A 28 -7.41 -6.22 9.78
C GLN A 28 -8.68 -7.06 10.00
N GLN A 29 -9.44 -7.32 8.93
CA GLN A 29 -10.62 -8.18 9.02
C GLN A 29 -10.25 -9.63 9.36
N ALA A 30 -9.14 -10.15 8.82
CA ALA A 30 -8.64 -11.49 9.13
C ALA A 30 -8.21 -11.60 10.60
N ALA A 31 -7.49 -10.61 11.13
CA ALA A 31 -7.12 -10.55 12.55
C ALA A 31 -8.37 -10.57 13.45
N ALA A 32 -9.40 -9.77 13.11
CA ALA A 32 -10.64 -9.70 13.88
C ALA A 32 -11.44 -11.01 13.88
N LYS A 33 -11.36 -11.80 12.81
CA LYS A 33 -12.06 -13.09 12.66
C LYS A 33 -11.25 -14.28 13.19
N THR A 34 -9.98 -14.09 13.54
CA THR A 34 -9.09 -15.19 13.95
C THR A 34 -9.12 -15.45 15.45
N SER A 35 -9.52 -16.67 15.82
CA SER A 35 -9.57 -17.14 17.21
C SER A 35 -8.20 -17.48 17.78
N ASP A 36 -7.29 -18.00 16.93
CA ASP A 36 -5.93 -18.33 17.34
C ASP A 36 -5.13 -17.05 17.67
N PRO A 37 -4.54 -16.92 18.88
CA PRO A 37 -3.78 -15.74 19.25
C PRO A 37 -2.58 -15.47 18.34
N GLY A 38 -1.88 -16.52 17.89
CA GLY A 38 -0.72 -16.39 17.01
C GLY A 38 -1.12 -15.87 15.62
N GLY A 39 -2.17 -16.45 15.04
CA GLY A 39 -2.72 -16.00 13.75
C GLY A 39 -3.25 -14.57 13.81
N ARG A 40 -3.88 -14.16 14.92
CA ARG A 40 -4.31 -12.77 15.11
C ARG A 40 -3.13 -11.80 15.12
N LEU A 41 -2.05 -12.14 15.83
CA LEU A 41 -0.83 -11.32 15.87
C LEU A 41 -0.16 -11.25 14.50
N LEU A 42 -0.11 -12.36 13.77
CA LEU A 42 0.42 -12.39 12.41
C LEU A 42 -0.36 -11.46 11.47
N PHE A 43 -1.68 -11.57 11.43
CA PHE A 43 -2.50 -10.70 10.58
C PHE A 43 -2.43 -9.23 11.00
N ALA A 44 -2.34 -8.94 12.30
CA ALA A 44 -2.12 -7.56 12.76
C ALA A 44 -0.78 -7.01 12.26
N SER A 45 0.30 -7.80 12.35
CA SER A 45 1.62 -7.41 11.83
C SER A 45 1.58 -7.14 10.33
N LEU A 46 0.93 -8.01 9.55
CA LEU A 46 0.79 -7.81 8.10
C LEU A 46 -0.01 -6.54 7.77
N ALA A 47 -1.06 -6.23 8.53
CA ALA A 47 -1.78 -4.96 8.36
C ALA A 47 -0.91 -3.73 8.68
N ASP A 48 0.01 -3.84 9.63
CA ASP A 48 0.95 -2.78 9.95
C ASP A 48 2.03 -2.63 8.86
N ASP A 49 2.50 -3.73 8.27
CA ASP A 49 3.42 -3.72 7.12
C ASP A 49 2.80 -2.99 5.92
N GLU A 50 1.53 -3.28 5.57
CA GLU A 50 0.86 -2.57 4.46
C GLU A 50 0.67 -1.08 4.73
N LEU A 51 0.56 -0.67 6.00
CA LEU A 51 0.51 0.76 6.35
C LEU A 51 1.87 1.44 6.11
N GLU A 52 2.97 0.75 6.39
CA GLU A 52 4.32 1.25 6.08
C GLU A 52 4.53 1.36 4.56
N HIS A 53 4.17 0.31 3.81
CA HIS A 53 4.23 0.28 2.34
C HIS A 53 3.41 1.41 1.71
N LEU A 54 2.17 1.60 2.17
CA LEU A 54 1.31 2.70 1.73
C LEU A 54 2.00 4.05 1.88
N GLY A 55 2.62 4.31 3.04
CA GLY A 55 3.34 5.56 3.28
C GLY A 55 4.55 5.74 2.34
N MET A 56 5.26 4.66 2.00
CA MET A 56 6.36 4.71 1.03
C MET A 56 5.87 5.07 -0.38
N LEU A 57 4.80 4.41 -0.83
CA LEU A 57 4.23 4.64 -2.17
C LEU A 57 3.63 6.04 -2.31
N GLU A 58 2.92 6.52 -1.29
CA GLU A 58 2.39 7.89 -1.28
C GLU A 58 3.51 8.92 -1.39
N ARG A 59 4.62 8.75 -0.63
CA ARG A 59 5.79 9.63 -0.74
C ARG A 59 6.43 9.60 -2.13
N GLN A 60 6.52 8.42 -2.74
CA GLN A 60 7.10 8.27 -4.08
C GLN A 60 6.21 8.94 -5.14
N ARG A 61 4.89 8.74 -5.07
CA ARG A 61 3.92 9.37 -5.96
C ARG A 61 3.97 10.89 -5.84
N ASP A 62 4.04 11.38 -4.62
CA ASP A 62 4.20 12.80 -4.30
C ASP A 62 5.49 13.40 -4.87
N SER A 63 6.61 12.68 -4.77
CA SER A 63 7.89 13.06 -5.39
C SER A 63 7.76 13.20 -6.90
N LEU A 64 7.13 12.21 -7.56
CA LEU A 64 6.93 12.26 -9.01
C LEU A 64 6.02 13.41 -9.45
N LEU A 65 4.97 13.72 -8.68
CA LEU A 65 4.08 14.85 -8.97
C LEU A 65 4.76 16.21 -8.81
N ARG A 66 5.63 16.38 -7.80
CA ARG A 66 6.32 17.64 -7.53
C ARG A 66 7.55 17.85 -8.39
N ASP A 67 8.39 16.81 -8.49
CA ASP A 67 9.77 16.93 -8.95
C ASP A 67 10.04 16.14 -10.24
N GLY A 68 9.07 15.35 -10.73
CA GLY A 68 9.21 14.49 -11.91
C GLY A 68 10.29 13.41 -11.76
N ARG A 69 10.68 13.10 -10.53
CA ARG A 69 11.76 12.17 -10.16
C ARG A 69 11.35 11.28 -9.00
#